data_AF-A0A2V8JSD9-F1
#
_entry.id   AF-A0A2V8JSD9-F1
#
_cell.length_a   1.000
_cell.length_b   1.000
_cell.length_c   1.000
_cell.angle_alpha   90.00
_cell.angle_beta   90.00
_cell.angle_gamma   90.00
#
_symmetry.space_group_name_H-M   'P 1'
#
loop_
_entity.id
_entity.type
_entity.pdbx_description
1 polymer ?
#
loop_
_entity_poly.entity_id
_entity_poly.type
_entity_poly.pdbx_seq_one_letter_code
_entity_poly.pdbx_strand_id
1 'polypeptide(L)'
;MRLIAYENHGLIHDVGAQQKHFPRPSDGGFYFSTVNPEINKAGEANGHFASYGTATADGLLAFRAAGVSDQDVRSAKAIQWLKDHHQPDRAPGFEGTAREAWGSGLRFYYAYAISRAMPGLPVTLPPQDANGSFRNPNKMVKEDDPLIATAFAVHVLR
;
A
#
# COMPACT_ATOMS: atom_id res chain seq x y z
N MET A 1 47.66 20.73 -28.98
CA MET A 1 46.89 19.64 -28.35
C MET A 1 46.45 20.13 -26.98
N ARG A 2 45.21 20.62 -26.85
CA ARG A 2 44.68 21.21 -25.60
C ARG A 2 44.11 20.09 -24.73
N LEU A 3 44.71 19.83 -23.58
CA LEU A 3 43.98 19.26 -22.45
C LEU A 3 43.40 20.43 -21.65
N ILE A 4 42.07 20.52 -21.63
CA ILE A 4 41.35 21.35 -20.67
C ILE A 4 40.96 20.40 -19.54
N ALA A 5 41.66 20.50 -18.41
CA ALA A 5 41.17 19.96 -17.15
C ALA A 5 40.05 20.89 -16.66
N TYR A 6 38.87 20.34 -16.42
CA TYR A 6 37.77 21.06 -15.79
C TYR A 6 37.82 20.79 -14.28
N GLU A 7 38.07 21.85 -13.50
CA GLU A 7 37.90 21.88 -12.05
C GLU A 7 36.43 22.17 -11.68
N ASN A 8 35.96 21.43 -10.67
CA ASN A 8 34.98 21.78 -9.64
C ASN A 8 33.82 22.74 -9.96
N HIS A 9 32.61 22.17 -9.99
CA HIS A 9 31.50 22.76 -9.25
C HIS A 9 30.92 21.72 -8.29
N GLY A 10 31.25 21.88 -7.01
CA GLY A 10 30.58 21.19 -5.92
C GLY A 10 29.12 21.60 -5.86
N LEU A 11 28.24 20.61 -5.86
CA LEU A 11 26.98 20.65 -5.16
C LEU A 11 26.94 19.38 -4.30
N ILE A 12 27.65 19.45 -3.18
CA ILE A 12 27.23 18.70 -2.01
C ILE A 12 25.81 19.17 -1.70
N HIS A 13 24.82 18.34 -2.04
CA HIS A 13 23.48 18.57 -1.51
C HIS A 13 23.61 18.44 0.00
N ASP A 14 23.46 19.56 0.67
CA ASP A 14 23.22 19.67 2.10
C ASP A 14 22.06 18.72 2.43
N VAL A 15 22.39 17.54 2.96
CA VAL A 15 21.45 16.59 3.58
C VAL A 15 21.05 17.14 4.94
N GLY A 16 20.57 18.38 4.94
CA GLY A 16 19.96 19.10 6.05
C GLY A 16 18.44 19.11 5.95
N ALA A 17 17.83 18.28 5.09
CA ALA A 17 16.39 18.07 5.13
C ALA A 17 16.06 17.37 6.45
N GLN A 18 15.65 18.15 7.46
CA GLN A 18 15.11 17.61 8.68
C GLN A 18 13.99 16.64 8.33
N GLN A 19 14.22 15.36 8.60
CA GLN A 19 13.23 14.32 8.42
C GLN A 19 12.04 14.68 9.30
N LYS A 20 10.96 15.19 8.70
CA LYS A 20 9.71 15.44 9.44
C LYS A 20 9.29 14.12 10.07
N HIS A 21 9.34 14.06 11.40
CA HIS A 21 8.86 12.91 12.14
C HIS A 21 7.34 13.01 12.22
N PHE A 22 6.65 12.21 11.41
CA PHE A 22 5.20 12.13 11.47
C PHE A 22 4.79 11.15 12.58
N PRO A 23 3.89 11.56 13.50
CA PRO A 23 3.34 10.64 14.47
C PRO A 23 2.57 9.53 13.74
N ARG A 24 2.54 8.33 14.34
CA ARG A 24 1.70 7.25 13.81
C ARG A 24 0.22 7.67 13.87
N PRO A 25 -0.58 7.31 12.85
CA PRO A 25 -2.03 7.46 12.90
C PRO A 25 -2.61 6.82 14.16
N SER A 26 -3.53 7.51 14.82
CA SER A 26 -4.24 6.98 16.00
C SER A 26 -5.41 6.06 15.63
N ASP A 27 -5.78 6.05 14.34
CA ASP A 27 -6.91 5.32 13.75
C ASP A 27 -6.72 3.79 13.69
N GLY A 28 -5.49 3.31 13.95
CA GLY A 28 -5.16 1.88 13.92
C GLY A 28 -4.69 1.35 12.57
N GLY A 29 -4.82 2.15 11.52
CA GLY A 29 -4.33 1.80 10.20
C GLY A 29 -2.82 2.04 10.06
N PHE A 30 -2.27 1.55 8.95
CA PHE A 30 -0.84 1.66 8.64
C PHE A 30 -0.64 2.46 7.36
N TYR A 31 0.53 3.07 7.28
CA TYR A 31 1.12 3.64 6.08
C TYR A 31 2.44 2.90 5.78
N PHE A 32 3.00 3.11 4.59
CA PHE A 32 4.04 2.23 4.07
C PHE A 32 5.45 2.47 4.64
N SER A 33 5.87 3.72 4.75
CA SER A 33 7.26 4.03 5.11
C SER A 33 7.35 5.17 6.11
N THR A 34 8.08 4.92 7.18
CA THR A 34 8.46 5.89 8.22
C THR A 34 9.67 6.73 7.81
N VAL A 35 10.45 6.28 6.82
CA VAL A 35 11.74 6.86 6.45
C VAL A 35 11.76 7.46 5.04
N ASN A 36 10.81 7.07 4.18
CA ASN A 36 10.65 7.64 2.85
C ASN A 36 9.20 8.13 2.69
N PRO A 37 8.92 9.41 3.01
CA PRO A 37 7.59 10.00 2.88
C PRO A 37 6.95 9.85 1.49
N GLU A 38 7.76 9.92 0.42
CA GLU A 38 7.27 10.01 -0.96
C GLU A 38 6.60 8.72 -1.45
N ILE A 39 6.92 7.59 -0.82
CA ILE A 39 6.36 6.29 -1.18
C ILE A 39 5.09 5.93 -0.40
N ASN A 40 4.64 6.81 0.51
CA ASN A 40 3.33 6.72 1.16
C ASN A 40 2.22 7.12 0.20
N LYS A 41 1.59 6.13 -0.42
CA LYS A 41 0.65 6.33 -1.54
C LYS A 41 -0.58 7.15 -1.16
N ALA A 42 -1.07 7.05 0.08
CA ALA A 42 -2.19 7.87 0.55
C ALA A 42 -1.74 9.29 0.98
N GLY A 43 -0.43 9.51 1.10
CA GLY A 43 0.25 10.71 1.59
C GLY A 43 -0.23 11.16 2.96
N GLU A 44 -0.48 12.45 3.17
CA GLU A 44 -0.75 13.03 4.49
C GLU A 44 -2.22 13.42 4.67
N ALA A 45 -2.77 13.19 5.86
CA ALA A 45 -4.08 13.64 6.31
C ALA A 45 -4.00 14.01 7.80
N ASN A 46 -4.66 15.10 8.22
CA ASN A 46 -4.75 15.51 9.63
C ASN A 46 -3.39 15.59 10.37
N GLY A 47 -2.32 15.98 9.68
CA GLY A 47 -0.98 16.13 10.27
C GLY A 47 -0.20 14.83 10.48
N HIS A 48 -0.65 13.71 9.91
CA HIS A 48 0.06 12.43 9.89
C HIS A 48 -0.02 11.78 8.50
N PHE A 49 0.75 10.72 8.24
CA PHE A 49 0.54 9.92 7.03
C PHE A 49 -0.80 9.20 7.08
N ALA A 50 -1.56 9.23 6.00
CA ALA A 50 -2.85 8.58 5.89
C ALA A 50 -2.68 7.05 5.82
N SER A 51 -3.53 6.36 6.58
CA SER A 51 -3.63 4.90 6.58
C SER A 51 -4.30 4.40 5.30
N TYR A 52 -3.88 3.23 4.78
CA TYR A 52 -4.54 2.65 3.61
C TYR A 52 -4.47 1.12 3.56
N GLY A 53 -5.40 0.53 2.81
CA GLY A 53 -5.77 -0.88 2.89
C GLY A 53 -4.61 -1.88 2.80
N THR A 54 -3.73 -1.75 1.81
CA THR A 54 -2.63 -2.71 1.62
C THR A 54 -1.62 -2.63 2.76
N ALA A 55 -1.24 -1.42 3.18
CA ALA A 55 -0.32 -1.22 4.30
C ALA A 55 -0.90 -1.76 5.62
N THR A 56 -2.20 -1.52 5.88
CA THR A 56 -2.86 -2.04 7.09
C THR A 56 -2.97 -3.56 7.08
N ALA A 57 -3.32 -4.16 5.93
CA ALA A 57 -3.37 -5.62 5.80
C ALA A 57 -1.98 -6.26 6.01
N ASP A 58 -0.94 -5.70 5.39
CA ASP A 58 0.45 -6.16 5.57
C ASP A 58 0.92 -5.99 7.02
N GLY A 59 0.57 -4.88 7.67
CA GLY A 59 0.89 -4.63 9.08
C GLY A 59 0.27 -5.68 10.00
N LEU A 60 -1.00 -6.05 9.78
CA LEU A 60 -1.67 -7.10 10.54
C LEU A 60 -1.05 -8.48 10.28
N LEU A 61 -0.71 -8.80 9.03
CA LEU A 61 0.00 -10.04 8.68
C LEU A 61 1.38 -10.10 9.34
N ALA A 62 2.11 -8.99 9.37
CA ALA A 62 3.40 -8.88 10.02
C ALA A 62 3.31 -9.08 11.54
N PHE A 63 2.29 -8.50 12.19
CA PHE A 63 2.03 -8.75 13.61
C PHE A 63 1.79 -10.23 13.91
N ARG A 64 0.94 -10.89 13.12
CA ARG A 64 0.69 -12.33 13.29
C ARG A 64 1.93 -13.17 13.03
N ALA A 65 2.72 -12.83 12.01
CA ALA A 65 3.99 -13.51 11.73
C ALA A 65 5.01 -13.33 12.89
N ALA A 66 4.95 -12.22 13.61
CA ALA A 66 5.74 -11.96 14.82
C ALA A 66 5.14 -12.59 16.10
N GLY A 67 4.05 -13.35 16.00
CA GLY A 67 3.40 -13.97 17.16
C GLY A 67 2.56 -13.01 18.02
N VAL A 68 2.28 -11.80 17.53
CA VAL A 68 1.42 -10.85 18.24
C VAL A 68 -0.03 -11.31 18.11
N SER A 69 -0.71 -11.44 19.26
CA SER A 69 -2.11 -11.84 19.31
C SER A 69 -3.02 -10.82 18.64
N ASP A 70 -4.11 -11.27 18.02
CA ASP A 70 -5.18 -10.41 17.53
C ASP A 70 -5.86 -9.61 18.66
N GLN A 71 -5.70 -10.02 19.93
CA GLN A 71 -6.17 -9.29 21.11
C GLN A 71 -5.20 -8.19 21.58
N ASP A 72 -3.98 -8.13 21.05
CA ASP A 72 -3.09 -6.99 21.28
C ASP A 72 -3.77 -5.73 20.75
N VAL A 73 -3.76 -4.65 21.53
CA VAL A 73 -4.44 -3.39 21.20
C VAL A 73 -4.07 -2.86 19.81
N ARG A 74 -2.85 -3.11 19.33
CA ARG A 74 -2.39 -2.69 18.00
C ARG A 74 -3.03 -3.54 16.90
N SER A 75 -3.03 -4.87 17.07
CA SER A 75 -3.68 -5.80 16.15
C SER A 75 -5.19 -5.58 16.10
N ALA A 76 -5.83 -5.45 17.27
CA ALA A 76 -7.26 -5.20 17.39
C ALA A 76 -7.69 -3.93 16.66
N LYS A 77 -6.91 -2.85 16.79
CA LYS A 77 -7.14 -1.59 16.07
C LYS A 77 -6.95 -1.72 14.56
N ALA A 78 -5.95 -2.45 14.09
CA ALA A 78 -5.74 -2.71 12.67
C ALA A 78 -6.89 -3.54 12.06
N ILE A 79 -7.35 -4.57 12.78
CA ILE A 79 -8.52 -5.38 12.43
C ILE A 79 -9.76 -4.49 12.32
N GLN A 80 -9.99 -3.61 13.29
CA GLN A 80 -11.12 -2.71 13.29
C GLN A 80 -11.06 -1.71 12.12
N TRP A 81 -9.89 -1.10 11.89
CA TRP A 81 -9.68 -0.20 10.74
C TRP A 81 -10.00 -0.90 9.42
N LEU A 82 -9.52 -2.13 9.23
CA LEU A 82 -9.82 -2.92 8.03
C LEU A 82 -11.32 -3.19 7.89
N LYS A 83 -12.04 -3.56 8.96
CA LYS A 83 -13.49 -3.78 8.91
C LYS A 83 -14.25 -2.51 8.53
N ASP A 84 -13.89 -1.38 9.12
CA ASP A 84 -14.61 -0.12 8.96
C ASP A 84 -14.40 0.51 7.57
N HIS A 85 -13.25 0.26 6.95
CA HIS A 85 -12.88 0.88 5.68
C HIS A 85 -12.92 -0.09 4.49
N HIS A 86 -13.13 -1.39 4.71
CA HIS A 86 -13.02 -2.38 3.64
C HIS A 86 -13.89 -2.04 2.43
N GLN A 87 -13.28 -2.11 1.26
CA GLN A 87 -13.95 -2.05 -0.03
C GLN A 87 -13.66 -3.35 -0.79
N PRO A 88 -14.67 -4.07 -1.31
CA PRO A 88 -14.45 -5.36 -1.95
C PRO A 88 -13.70 -5.24 -3.29
N ASP A 89 -13.73 -4.07 -3.94
CA ASP A 89 -13.24 -3.88 -5.32
C ASP A 89 -12.02 -2.96 -5.45
N ARG A 90 -11.45 -2.46 -4.34
CA ARG A 90 -10.33 -1.51 -4.33
C ARG A 90 -9.65 -1.45 -2.97
N ALA A 91 -8.40 -0.97 -2.92
CA ALA A 91 -7.76 -0.64 -1.64
C ALA A 91 -8.40 0.62 -1.04
N PRO A 92 -8.87 0.61 0.22
CA PRO A 92 -9.41 1.79 0.87
C PRO A 92 -8.34 2.75 1.39
N GLY A 93 -8.75 3.97 1.75
CA GLY A 93 -7.88 5.03 2.28
C GLY A 93 -7.50 6.10 1.24
N PHE A 94 -8.24 6.15 0.12
CA PHE A 94 -7.99 7.08 -0.98
C PHE A 94 -9.26 7.85 -1.42
N GLU A 95 -10.41 7.54 -0.84
CA GLU A 95 -11.73 8.05 -1.19
C GLU A 95 -11.80 9.58 -1.03
N GLY A 96 -12.29 10.27 -2.08
CA GLY A 96 -12.45 11.73 -2.05
C GLY A 96 -11.14 12.52 -2.03
N THR A 97 -10.00 11.86 -2.30
CA THR A 97 -8.69 12.51 -2.38
C THR A 97 -8.23 12.65 -3.84
N ALA A 98 -7.25 13.52 -4.10
CA ALA A 98 -6.57 13.58 -5.41
C ALA A 98 -5.83 12.27 -5.78
N ARG A 99 -5.78 11.31 -4.85
CA ARG A 99 -5.09 10.02 -4.96
C ARG A 99 -6.05 8.85 -5.12
N GLU A 100 -7.33 9.09 -5.37
CA GLU A 100 -8.37 8.03 -5.48
C GLU A 100 -8.01 6.92 -6.47
N ALA A 101 -7.31 7.25 -7.57
CA ALA A 101 -6.85 6.28 -8.56
C ALA A 101 -5.86 5.22 -8.01
N TRP A 102 -5.21 5.45 -6.87
CA TRP A 102 -4.39 4.43 -6.21
C TRP A 102 -5.22 3.28 -5.65
N GLY A 103 -6.44 3.56 -5.17
CA GLY A 103 -7.32 2.52 -4.61
C GLY A 103 -7.63 1.44 -5.63
N SER A 104 -8.04 1.85 -6.85
CA SER A 104 -8.28 0.91 -7.95
C SER A 104 -6.98 0.35 -8.55
N GLY A 105 -5.88 1.10 -8.49
CA GLY A 105 -4.57 0.63 -8.94
C GLY A 105 -4.05 -0.55 -8.12
N LEU A 106 -4.29 -0.57 -6.81
CA LEU A 106 -3.81 -1.59 -5.87
C LEU A 106 -4.81 -2.75 -5.68
N ARG A 107 -5.74 -2.96 -6.61
CA ARG A 107 -6.90 -3.84 -6.41
C ARG A 107 -6.51 -5.30 -6.17
N PHE A 108 -5.67 -5.89 -7.01
CA PHE A 108 -5.28 -7.29 -6.88
C PHE A 108 -4.39 -7.51 -5.66
N TYR A 109 -3.44 -6.60 -5.43
CA TYR A 109 -2.59 -6.68 -4.25
C TYR A 109 -3.41 -6.59 -2.97
N TYR A 110 -4.36 -5.65 -2.89
CA TYR A 110 -5.25 -5.55 -1.75
C TYR A 110 -6.12 -6.78 -1.59
N ALA A 111 -6.76 -7.28 -2.65
CA ALA A 111 -7.57 -8.49 -2.60
C ALA A 111 -6.78 -9.68 -2.04
N TYR A 112 -5.53 -9.86 -2.48
CA TYR A 112 -4.64 -10.89 -1.93
C TYR A 112 -4.33 -10.66 -0.45
N ALA A 113 -3.85 -9.47 -0.09
CA ALA A 113 -3.43 -9.16 1.28
C ALA A 113 -4.61 -9.26 2.26
N ILE A 114 -5.78 -8.72 1.90
CA ILE A 114 -6.96 -8.73 2.76
C ILE A 114 -7.57 -10.12 2.90
N SER A 115 -7.57 -10.96 1.86
CA SER A 115 -8.06 -12.34 1.96
C SER A 115 -7.21 -13.17 2.94
N ARG A 116 -5.91 -12.85 3.04
CA ARG A 116 -4.99 -13.46 4.01
C ARG A 116 -5.14 -12.88 5.41
N ALA A 117 -5.30 -11.57 5.51
CA ALA A 117 -5.40 -10.87 6.78
C ALA A 117 -6.79 -11.05 7.43
N MET A 118 -7.84 -11.13 6.64
CA MET A 118 -9.24 -11.10 7.06
C MET A 118 -10.08 -12.01 6.13
N PRO A 119 -9.96 -13.35 6.23
CA PRO A 119 -10.57 -14.29 5.29
C PRO A 119 -12.12 -14.25 5.24
N GLY A 120 -12.78 -13.60 6.20
CA GLY A 120 -14.23 -13.38 6.19
C GLY A 120 -14.69 -12.14 5.43
N LEU A 121 -13.78 -11.31 4.90
CA LEU A 121 -14.13 -10.12 4.13
C LEU A 121 -14.22 -10.46 2.63
N PRO A 122 -15.32 -10.09 1.94
CA PRO A 122 -15.51 -10.43 0.54
C PRO A 122 -14.59 -9.61 -0.37
N VAL A 123 -14.02 -10.24 -1.39
CA VAL A 123 -13.24 -9.54 -2.42
C VAL A 123 -13.82 -9.78 -3.80
N THR A 124 -13.82 -8.73 -4.62
CA THR A 124 -14.31 -8.76 -6.00
C THR A 124 -13.14 -8.51 -6.93
N LEU A 125 -12.71 -9.55 -7.64
CA LEU A 125 -11.71 -9.43 -8.70
C LEU A 125 -12.37 -8.97 -10.01
N PRO A 126 -11.63 -8.28 -10.91
CA PRO A 126 -12.01 -8.18 -12.31
C PRO A 126 -12.24 -9.56 -12.93
N PRO A 127 -13.05 -9.66 -14.01
CA PRO A 127 -13.28 -10.93 -14.68
C PRO A 127 -11.98 -11.54 -15.22
N GLN A 128 -11.93 -12.86 -15.26
CA GLN A 128 -10.84 -13.60 -15.90
C GLN A 128 -10.94 -13.42 -17.43
N ASP A 129 -9.80 -13.16 -18.08
CA ASP A 129 -9.71 -13.10 -19.54
C ASP A 129 -9.91 -14.51 -20.15
N ALA A 130 -10.28 -14.57 -21.43
CA ALA A 130 -10.49 -15.84 -22.14
C ALA A 130 -9.25 -16.77 -22.18
N ASN A 131 -8.05 -16.20 -22.02
CA ASN A 131 -6.79 -16.97 -21.94
C ASN A 131 -6.45 -17.44 -20.51
N GLY A 132 -7.35 -17.22 -19.55
CA GLY A 132 -7.18 -17.60 -18.15
C GLY A 132 -6.41 -16.60 -17.29
N SER A 133 -5.88 -15.50 -17.87
CA SER A 133 -5.18 -14.48 -17.10
C SER A 133 -6.14 -13.49 -16.43
N PHE A 134 -5.65 -12.78 -15.42
CA PHE A 134 -6.32 -11.62 -14.83
C PHE A 134 -5.49 -10.37 -15.05
N ARG A 135 -6.16 -9.22 -15.17
CA ARG A 135 -5.53 -7.90 -15.37
C ARG A 135 -6.30 -6.83 -14.64
N ASN A 136 -5.59 -5.82 -14.15
CA ASN A 136 -6.19 -4.58 -13.66
C ASN A 136 -6.36 -3.60 -14.83
N PRO A 137 -7.55 -3.03 -15.07
CA PRO A 137 -7.73 -1.95 -16.02
C PRO A 137 -6.86 -0.71 -15.70
N ASN A 138 -6.54 -0.51 -14.42
CA ASN A 138 -5.67 0.55 -13.96
C ASN A 138 -4.19 0.12 -14.00
N LYS A 139 -3.38 0.87 -14.77
CA LYS A 139 -1.97 0.57 -15.08
C LYS A 139 -0.97 1.20 -14.11
N MET A 140 -1.44 1.92 -13.08
CA MET A 140 -0.60 2.76 -12.23
C MET A 140 0.52 2.00 -11.50
N VAL A 141 0.26 0.76 -11.10
CA VAL A 141 1.18 -0.06 -10.29
C VAL A 141 1.47 -1.43 -10.91
N LYS A 142 1.41 -1.52 -12.25
CA LYS A 142 1.73 -2.72 -13.03
C LYS A 142 0.82 -3.92 -12.78
N GLU A 143 -0.33 -3.74 -12.11
CA GLU A 143 -1.32 -4.81 -12.02
C GLU A 143 -2.05 -5.06 -13.35
N ASP A 144 -1.79 -4.29 -14.41
CA ASP A 144 -2.21 -4.60 -15.78
C ASP A 144 -1.34 -5.69 -16.45
N ASP A 145 -0.18 -6.00 -15.86
CA ASP A 145 0.66 -7.14 -16.21
C ASP A 145 0.00 -8.45 -15.73
N PRO A 146 -0.26 -9.41 -16.63
CA PRO A 146 -0.98 -10.63 -16.27
C PRO A 146 -0.17 -11.51 -15.33
N LEU A 147 1.16 -11.42 -15.29
CA LEU A 147 1.99 -12.19 -14.36
C LEU A 147 1.78 -11.71 -12.92
N ILE A 148 1.56 -10.42 -12.73
CA ILE A 148 1.32 -9.83 -11.41
C ILE A 148 -0.13 -10.10 -10.97
N ALA A 149 -1.11 -9.69 -11.77
CA ALA A 149 -2.52 -9.81 -11.38
C ALA A 149 -2.98 -11.27 -11.26
N THR A 150 -2.56 -12.16 -12.17
CA THR A 150 -2.96 -13.58 -12.11
C THR A 150 -2.38 -14.28 -10.89
N ALA A 151 -1.15 -13.95 -10.47
CA ALA A 151 -0.54 -14.53 -9.28
C ALA A 151 -1.38 -14.22 -8.02
N PHE A 152 -1.78 -12.96 -7.84
CA PHE A 152 -2.67 -12.57 -6.75
C PHE A 152 -4.06 -13.22 -6.87
N ALA A 153 -4.66 -13.22 -8.06
CA ALA A 153 -5.99 -13.79 -8.29
C ALA A 153 -6.07 -15.27 -7.92
N VAL A 154 -5.06 -16.06 -8.31
CA VAL A 154 -5.01 -17.50 -8.00
C VAL A 154 -4.91 -17.76 -6.49
N HIS A 155 -4.27 -16.86 -5.73
CA HIS A 155 -4.25 -16.99 -4.26
C HIS A 155 -5.58 -16.64 -3.61
N VAL A 156 -6.34 -15.71 -4.21
CA VAL A 156 -7.65 -15.29 -3.71
C VAL A 156 -8.73 -16.34 -4.00
N LEU A 157 -8.65 -17.04 -5.14
CA LEU A 157 -9.66 -18.00 -5.60
C LEU A 157 -9.49 -19.43 -5.05
N ARG A 158 -8.52 -19.66 -4.16
CA ARG A 158 -8.19 -20.98 -3.60
C ARG A 158 -8.96 -21.32 -2.33
#